data_AF-M4RTL6-F1
#
_entry.id   AF-M4RTL6-F1
#
_cell.length_a   1.000
_cell.length_b   1.000
_cell.length_c   1.000
_cell.angle_alpha   90.00
_cell.angle_beta   90.00
_cell.angle_gamma   90.00
#
_symmetry.space_group_name_H-M   'P 1'
#
loop_
_entity.id
_entity.type
_entity.pdbx_description
1 polymer ?
#
loop_
_entity_poly.entity_id
_entity_poly.type
_entity_poly.pdbx_seq_one_letter_code
_entity_poly.pdbx_strand_id
1 'polypeptide(L)'
;MSNPQQLLNTPIDGLGKDCSGNIYFTTTREMPERKDGQVVVILNTQHIEVGALKVPGIHIVTNIAFGGLDRKTLFVTGLSEPLDGNKRRQCGNETCLNAGIYTTKLNVNGFPF
;
A
#
# COMPACT_ATOMS: atom_id res chain seq x y z
N MET A 1 5.01 30.75 -6.72
CA MET A 1 3.79 30.10 -6.20
C MET A 1 3.79 28.65 -6.65
N SER A 2 3.48 27.71 -5.76
CA SER A 2 3.31 26.29 -6.07
C SER A 2 1.84 26.00 -6.35
N ASN A 3 1.54 25.35 -7.48
CA ASN A 3 0.20 24.90 -7.83
C ASN A 3 0.08 23.40 -7.51
N PRO A 4 -0.76 23.00 -6.54
CA PRO A 4 -0.99 21.58 -6.26
C PRO A 4 -1.53 20.87 -7.50
N GLN A 5 -1.01 19.67 -7.75
CA GLN A 5 -1.48 18.81 -8.83
C GLN A 5 -2.02 17.51 -8.23
N GLN A 6 -3.20 17.09 -8.68
CA GLN A 6 -3.73 15.78 -8.36
C GLN A 6 -2.97 14.73 -9.19
N LEU A 7 -2.25 13.82 -8.51
CA LEU A 7 -1.52 12.73 -9.16
C LEU A 7 -2.37 11.46 -9.32
N LEU A 8 -3.42 11.30 -8.51
CA LEU A 8 -4.25 10.11 -8.43
C LEU A 8 -5.72 10.47 -8.27
N ASN A 9 -6.60 9.65 -8.84
CA ASN A 9 -8.06 9.77 -8.74
C ASN A 9 -8.69 8.66 -7.90
N THR A 10 -7.89 7.88 -7.18
CA THR A 10 -8.32 6.80 -6.28
C THR A 10 -8.22 7.25 -4.82
N PRO A 11 -9.01 6.66 -3.90
CA PRO A 11 -8.84 6.88 -2.47
C PRO A 11 -7.41 6.54 -2.02
N ILE A 12 -6.83 7.40 -1.20
CA ILE A 12 -5.48 7.26 -0.63
C ILE A 12 -5.53 7.36 0.90
N ASP A 13 -4.56 6.73 1.56
CA ASP A 13 -4.35 6.87 3.00
C ASP A 13 -2.89 7.33 3.26
N GLY A 14 -1.99 6.43 3.62
CA GLY A 14 -0.58 6.74 3.89
C GLY A 14 0.31 6.82 2.65
N LEU A 15 1.43 7.52 2.82
CA LEU A 15 2.53 7.59 1.84
C LEU A 15 3.90 7.47 2.49
N GLY A 16 4.89 7.08 1.70
CA GLY A 16 6.30 7.28 2.01
C GLY A 16 7.16 7.33 0.75
N LYS A 17 8.47 7.46 0.95
CA LYS A 17 9.41 7.75 -0.13
C LYS A 17 10.71 6.96 0.07
N ASP A 18 11.30 6.49 -1.02
CA ASP A 18 12.62 5.88 -1.01
C ASP A 18 13.75 6.91 -1.30
N CYS A 19 15.00 6.47 -1.11
CA CYS A 19 16.19 7.29 -1.40
C CYS A 19 16.38 7.61 -2.89
N SER A 20 15.74 6.85 -3.79
CA SER A 20 15.77 7.11 -5.23
C SER A 20 14.75 8.18 -5.66
N GLY A 21 13.88 8.59 -4.73
CA GLY A 21 12.85 9.58 -4.97
C GLY A 21 11.50 9.02 -5.39
N ASN A 22 11.34 7.70 -5.44
CA ASN A 22 10.05 7.08 -5.72
C ASN A 22 9.10 7.29 -4.54
N ILE A 23 7.83 7.53 -4.85
CA ILE A 23 6.75 7.72 -3.88
C ILE A 23 5.91 6.46 -3.83
N TYR A 24 5.66 5.97 -2.63
CA TYR A 24 4.85 4.80 -2.31
C TYR A 24 3.59 5.31 -1.60
N PHE A 25 2.41 4.86 -1.99
CA PHE A 25 1.17 5.21 -1.28
C PHE A 25 0.19 4.06 -1.29
N THR A 26 -0.56 3.96 -0.21
CA THR A 26 -1.63 2.98 -0.07
C THR A 26 -2.86 3.49 -0.80
N THR A 27 -3.43 2.65 -1.67
CA THR A 27 -4.58 3.01 -2.49
C THR A 27 -5.34 1.76 -2.90
N THR A 28 -6.50 1.98 -3.53
CA THR A 28 -7.22 0.93 -4.24
C THR A 28 -6.88 0.87 -5.74
N ARG A 29 -6.98 -0.32 -6.33
CA ARG A 29 -6.91 -0.61 -7.77
C ARG A 29 -7.88 -1.72 -8.13
N GLU A 30 -8.38 -1.73 -9.37
CA GLU A 30 -9.03 -2.91 -9.92
C GLU A 30 -7.99 -3.99 -10.17
N MET A 31 -8.23 -5.18 -9.62
CA MET A 31 -7.35 -6.33 -9.74
C MET A 31 -8.16 -7.54 -10.25
N PRO A 32 -7.53 -8.55 -10.89
CA PRO A 32 -8.24 -9.73 -11.36
C PRO A 32 -9.08 -10.42 -10.28
N GLU A 33 -8.66 -10.32 -9.01
CA GLU A 33 -9.31 -10.98 -7.88
C GLU A 33 -10.44 -10.15 -7.24
N ARG A 34 -10.44 -8.82 -7.37
CA ARG A 34 -11.45 -7.90 -6.81
C ARG A 34 -11.34 -6.48 -7.39
N LYS A 35 -12.47 -5.75 -7.45
CA LYS A 35 -12.52 -4.37 -7.99
C LYS A 35 -11.93 -3.31 -7.06
N ASP A 36 -11.79 -3.63 -5.78
CA ASP A 36 -11.32 -2.75 -4.70
C ASP A 36 -10.02 -3.30 -4.08
N GLY A 37 -9.11 -3.77 -4.93
CA GLY A 37 -7.84 -4.38 -4.53
C GLY A 37 -6.98 -3.38 -3.76
N GLN A 38 -6.46 -3.83 -2.63
CA GLN A 38 -5.66 -3.02 -1.70
C GLN A 38 -4.18 -3.15 -2.02
N VAL A 39 -3.55 -2.04 -2.40
CA VAL A 39 -2.19 -2.04 -2.95
C VAL A 39 -1.35 -0.88 -2.44
N VAL A 40 -0.03 -1.05 -2.47
CA VAL A 40 0.92 0.07 -2.40
C VAL A 40 1.38 0.37 -3.82
N VAL A 41 0.97 1.50 -4.39
CA VAL A 41 1.41 1.92 -5.72
C VAL A 41 2.69 2.73 -5.62
N ILE A 42 3.55 2.60 -6.64
CA ILE A 42 4.86 3.22 -6.71
C ILE A 42 4.89 4.18 -7.90
N LEU A 43 5.09 5.47 -7.64
CA LEU A 43 5.38 6.47 -8.66
C LEU A 43 6.86 6.80 -8.65
N ASN A 44 7.45 6.96 -9.83
CA ASN A 44 8.81 7.49 -9.96
C ASN A 44 8.86 9.02 -9.79
N THR A 45 10.05 9.62 -9.94
CA THR A 45 10.26 11.06 -9.80
C THR A 45 9.58 11.90 -10.90
N GLN A 46 9.12 11.28 -11.97
CA GLN A 46 8.29 11.89 -13.02
C GLN A 46 6.78 11.68 -12.78
N HIS A 47 6.39 11.16 -11.61
CA HIS A 47 5.01 10.80 -11.25
C HIS A 47 4.37 9.77 -12.18
N ILE A 48 5.18 8.88 -12.76
CA ILE A 48 4.72 7.76 -13.58
C ILE A 48 4.63 6.52 -12.69
N GLU A 49 3.52 5.79 -12.78
CA GLU A 49 3.35 4.50 -12.10
C GLU A 49 4.33 3.48 -12.66
N VAL A 50 5.24 3.00 -11.80
CA VAL A 50 6.28 2.03 -12.14
C VAL A 50 6.03 0.66 -11.51
N GLY A 51 5.00 0.54 -10.67
CA GLY A 51 4.57 -0.74 -10.12
C GLY A 51 3.57 -0.62 -8.98
N ALA A 52 3.10 -1.77 -8.53
CA ALA A 52 2.23 -1.90 -7.37
C ALA A 52 2.57 -3.16 -6.58
N LEU A 53 2.54 -3.06 -5.25
CA LEU A 53 2.70 -4.19 -4.33
C LEU A 53 1.31 -4.61 -3.86
N LYS A 54 0.94 -5.87 -4.12
CA LYS A 54 -0.30 -6.45 -3.57
C LYS A 54 -0.13 -6.73 -2.08
N VAL A 55 -1.13 -6.38 -1.28
CA VAL A 55 -1.23 -6.81 0.12
C VAL A 55 -2.37 -7.81 0.24
N PRO A 56 -2.10 -9.12 0.21
CA PRO A 56 -3.15 -10.14 0.12
C PRO A 56 -3.96 -10.20 1.41
N GLY A 57 -5.25 -10.51 1.26
CA GLY A 57 -6.13 -10.82 2.40
C GLY A 57 -6.49 -9.63 3.30
N ILE A 58 -6.18 -8.39 2.91
CA ILE A 58 -6.52 -7.19 3.70
C ILE A 58 -7.66 -6.39 3.07
N HIS A 59 -8.52 -5.82 3.93
CA HIS A 59 -9.64 -5.01 3.52
C HIS A 59 -9.22 -3.58 3.15
N ILE A 60 -8.36 -2.95 3.95
CA ILE A 60 -7.82 -1.60 3.72
C ILE A 60 -6.33 -1.58 4.03
N VAL A 61 -5.49 -1.16 3.08
CA VAL A 61 -4.09 -0.81 3.36
C VAL A 61 -4.01 0.65 3.80
N THR A 62 -3.35 0.92 4.92
CA THR A 62 -3.46 2.24 5.58
C THR A 62 -2.17 3.05 5.57
N ASN A 63 -1.00 2.44 5.79
CA ASN A 63 0.25 3.18 5.83
C ASN A 63 1.45 2.31 5.47
N ILE A 64 2.57 2.95 5.15
CA ILE A 64 3.85 2.29 4.87
C ILE A 64 5.00 2.94 5.62
N ALA A 65 6.03 2.16 5.92
CA ALA A 65 7.29 2.65 6.48
C ALA A 65 8.46 1.81 5.99
N PHE A 66 9.54 2.47 5.58
CA PHE A 66 10.81 1.77 5.36
C PHE A 66 11.53 1.56 6.69
N GLY A 67 12.14 0.39 6.86
CA GLY A 67 12.89 0.04 8.06
C GLY A 67 13.74 -1.20 7.87
N GLY A 68 13.98 -1.92 8.97
CA GLY A 68 14.95 -3.00 9.05
C GLY A 68 16.39 -2.49 9.08
N LEU A 69 17.33 -3.33 9.54
CA LEU A 69 18.76 -2.97 9.59
C LEU A 69 19.34 -2.67 8.20
N ASP A 70 18.74 -3.25 7.15
CA ASP A 70 19.12 -3.02 5.76
C ASP A 70 18.47 -1.78 5.14
N ARG A 71 17.49 -1.15 5.80
CA ARG A 71 16.64 -0.07 5.28
C ARG A 71 15.90 -0.43 3.99
N LYS A 72 15.81 -1.71 3.66
CA LYS A 72 15.17 -2.27 2.46
C LYS A 72 13.85 -2.95 2.77
N THR A 73 13.48 -2.99 4.04
CA THR A 73 12.26 -3.64 4.49
C THR A 73 11.13 -2.63 4.48
N LEU A 74 10.09 -2.87 3.68
CA LEU A 74 8.88 -2.07 3.65
C LEU A 74 7.84 -2.72 4.58
N PHE A 75 7.48 -2.02 5.64
CA PHE A 75 6.36 -2.37 6.52
C PHE A 75 5.08 -1.72 5.98
N VAL A 76 3.98 -2.46 6.01
CA VAL A 76 2.66 -2.00 5.54
C VAL A 76 1.62 -2.31 6.61
N THR A 77 0.85 -1.31 7.05
CA THR A 77 -0.25 -1.52 7.99
C THR A 77 -1.54 -1.83 7.23
N GLY A 78 -2.30 -2.80 7.75
CA GLY A 78 -3.59 -3.21 7.21
C GLY A 78 -4.69 -3.11 8.25
N LEU A 79 -5.80 -2.48 7.88
CA LEU A 79 -7.05 -2.47 8.63
C LEU A 79 -8.01 -3.47 8.01
N SER A 80 -8.44 -4.44 8.80
CA SER A 80 -9.48 -5.40 8.43
C SER A 80 -10.38 -5.64 9.62
N GLU A 81 -11.66 -5.34 9.43
CA GLU A 81 -12.70 -5.92 10.27
C GLU A 81 -12.99 -7.34 9.77
N PRO A 82 -12.79 -8.38 10.59
CA PRO A 82 -12.97 -9.76 10.16
C PRO A 82 -14.45 -10.10 9.89
N LEU A 83 -15.37 -9.22 10.30
CA LEU A 83 -16.80 -9.36 10.12
C LEU A 83 -17.38 -8.24 9.26
N ASP A 84 -18.41 -8.59 8.51
CA ASP A 84 -19.30 -7.69 7.78
C ASP A 84 -20.73 -8.01 8.24
N GLY A 85 -21.18 -7.29 9.27
CA GLY A 85 -22.31 -7.71 10.10
C GLY A 85 -22.04 -9.07 10.77
N ASN A 86 -22.88 -10.07 10.48
CA ASN A 86 -22.74 -11.42 11.04
C ASN A 86 -21.93 -12.38 10.16
N LYS A 87 -21.43 -11.93 9.01
CA LYS A 87 -20.68 -12.77 8.07
C LYS A 87 -19.19 -12.46 8.15
N ARG A 88 -18.35 -13.44 7.84
CA ARG A 88 -16.91 -13.21 7.64
C ARG A 88 -16.72 -12.30 6.43
N ARG A 89 -15.99 -11.21 6.59
CA ARG A 89 -15.66 -10.30 5.48
C ARG A 89 -14.81 -11.04 4.46
N GLN A 90 -15.11 -10.87 3.17
CA GLN A 90 -14.36 -11.47 2.08
C GLN A 90 -13.41 -10.44 1.45
N CYS A 91 -12.20 -10.87 1.12
CA CYS A 91 -11.16 -10.11 0.46
C CYS A 91 -10.84 -10.79 -0.88
N GLY A 92 -11.76 -10.64 -1.84
CA GLY A 92 -11.79 -11.46 -3.06
C GLY A 92 -12.58 -12.75 -2.80
N ASN A 93 -12.00 -13.91 -3.13
CA ASN A 93 -12.65 -15.21 -2.94
C ASN A 93 -12.35 -15.87 -1.58
N GLU A 94 -11.56 -15.22 -0.73
CA GLU A 94 -11.15 -15.74 0.58
C GLU A 94 -11.58 -14.80 1.71
N THR A 95 -11.67 -15.34 2.93
CA THR A 95 -11.95 -14.54 4.13
C THR A 95 -10.78 -13.59 4.40
N CYS A 96 -11.09 -12.33 4.71
CA CYS A 96 -10.06 -11.36 5.08
C CYS A 96 -9.28 -11.82 6.31
N LEU A 97 -7.98 -11.57 6.27
CA LEU A 97 -7.08 -11.66 7.41
C LEU A 97 -7.42 -10.57 8.43
N ASN A 98 -7.01 -10.79 9.68
CA ASN A 98 -7.10 -9.77 10.73
C ASN A 98 -6.21 -8.56 10.40
N ALA A 99 -6.53 -7.42 11.02
CA ALA A 99 -5.65 -6.25 10.99
C ALA A 99 -4.25 -6.58 11.50
N GLY A 100 -3.22 -5.92 10.95
CA GLY A 100 -1.84 -6.23 11.29
C GLY A 100 -0.81 -5.43 10.50
N ILE A 101 0.46 -5.83 10.67
CA ILE A 101 1.62 -5.26 9.98
C ILE A 101 2.21 -6.35 9.07
N TYR A 102 2.32 -6.02 7.79
CA TYR A 102 2.91 -6.85 6.75
C TYR A 102 4.28 -6.31 6.38
N THR A 103 5.13 -7.16 5.80
CA THR A 103 6.46 -6.75 5.40
C THR A 103 6.91 -7.42 4.12
N THR A 104 7.70 -6.70 3.33
CA THR A 104 8.43 -7.23 2.17
C THR A 104 9.80 -6.57 2.05
N LYS A 105 10.74 -7.23 1.38
CA LYS A 105 12.04 -6.65 1.04
C LYS A 105 12.01 -6.04 -0.36
N LEU A 106 12.56 -4.84 -0.48
CA LEU A 106 12.72 -4.12 -1.74
C LEU A 106 14.19 -4.06 -2.15
N ASN A 107 14.43 -3.78 -3.43
CA ASN A 107 15.79 -3.57 -3.96
C ASN A 107 16.30 -2.12 -3.78
N VAL A 108 15.51 -1.26 -3.13
CA VAL A 108 15.80 0.15 -2.86
C VAL A 108 15.80 0.42 -1.36
N ASN A 109 16.56 1.43 -0.93
CA ASN A 109 16.64 1.82 0.46
C ASN A 109 15.64 2.95 0.76
N GLY A 110 15.01 2.93 1.93
CA GLY A 110 14.37 4.10 2.51
C GLY A 110 15.36 5.08 3.16
N PHE A 111 14.85 6.22 3.60
CA PHE A 111 15.63 7.23 4.30
C PHE A 111 16.09 6.74 5.69
N PRO A 112 17.32 7.11 6.13
CA PRO A 112 17.67 7.04 7.54
C PRO A 112 16.80 8.03 8.34
N PHE A 113 16.50 7.64 9.58
CA PHE A 113 15.93 8.51 10.62
C PHE A 113 16.92 9.61 11.03
#